data_AF-A0A6A5AC72-F1
#
_entry.id   AF-A0A6A5AC72-F1
#
_cell.length_a   1.000
_cell.length_b   1.000
_cell.length_c   1.000
_cell.angle_alpha   90.00
_cell.angle_beta   90.00
_cell.angle_gamma   90.00
#
_symmetry.space_group_name_H-M   'P 1'
#
loop_
_entity.id
_entity.type
_entity.pdbx_description
1 polymer ?
#
loop_
_entity_poly.entity_id
_entity_poly.type
_entity_poly.pdbx_seq_one_letter_code
_entity_poly.pdbx_strand_id
1 'polypeptide(L)'
;MSLLGWVNPPVSEQLGLENPTRAGDWNPRFIDNACEKYVCNFVTVQIQESNAVMLKGMAGSSLGVWVAHGEGRAYFSDPRLLQDVLDNKLAPVRYVNDANEVTEAYPFSPNGSPHGIAGLVSDDGRHFCLMPHP
;
A
#
# COMPACT_ATOMS: atom_id res chain seq x y z
N MET A 1 1.40 -14.56 2.60
CA MET A 1 0.67 -14.50 1.29
C MET A 1 -0.74 -13.93 1.47
N SER A 2 -0.90 -12.62 1.58
CA SER A 2 -2.22 -11.98 1.49
C SER A 2 -2.54 -11.64 0.03
N LEU A 3 -3.53 -12.31 -0.54
CA LEU A 3 -4.03 -12.08 -1.90
C LEU A 3 -4.73 -10.72 -1.98
N LEU A 4 -4.00 -9.69 -2.43
CA LEU A 4 -4.55 -8.36 -2.75
C LEU A 4 -5.23 -8.30 -4.13
N GLY A 5 -5.53 -9.45 -4.76
CA GLY A 5 -6.05 -9.52 -6.13
C GLY A 5 -7.43 -8.90 -6.36
N TRP A 6 -8.07 -8.38 -5.32
CA TRP A 6 -9.34 -7.65 -5.37
C TRP A 6 -9.17 -6.13 -5.32
N VAL A 7 -7.97 -5.64 -4.97
CA VAL A 7 -7.73 -4.20 -4.74
C VAL A 7 -7.36 -3.48 -6.04
N ASN A 8 -6.92 -4.20 -7.07
CA ASN A 8 -6.78 -3.66 -8.42
C ASN A 8 -6.72 -4.84 -9.40
N PRO A 9 -7.84 -5.37 -9.91
CA PRO A 9 -7.76 -6.37 -10.95
C PRO A 9 -7.13 -5.69 -12.17
N PRO A 10 -6.01 -6.18 -12.71
CA PRO A 10 -5.47 -5.63 -13.95
C PRO A 10 -6.58 -5.77 -14.98
N VAL A 11 -7.07 -4.64 -15.48
CA VAL A 11 -7.85 -4.64 -16.69
C VAL A 11 -6.86 -5.06 -17.77
N SER A 12 -6.76 -6.36 -18.00
CA SER A 12 -5.86 -7.00 -18.98
C SER A 12 -5.99 -6.39 -20.37
N GLU A 13 -7.08 -5.68 -20.62
CA GLU A 13 -7.42 -4.96 -21.84
C GLU A 13 -6.71 -3.59 -21.98
N GLN A 14 -6.30 -2.92 -20.89
CA GLN A 14 -5.68 -1.58 -20.95
C GLN A 14 -4.15 -1.60 -21.05
N LEU A 15 -3.48 -2.66 -20.60
CA LEU A 15 -2.01 -2.74 -20.59
C LEU A 15 -1.40 -3.49 -21.80
N GLY A 16 -2.22 -3.98 -22.73
CA GLY A 16 -1.77 -4.59 -23.99
C GLY A 16 -0.90 -5.85 -23.83
N LEU A 17 -1.12 -6.64 -22.78
CA LEU A 17 -0.27 -7.80 -22.44
C LEU A 17 -0.81 -9.09 -23.07
N GLU A 18 -0.02 -9.70 -23.96
CA GLU A 18 -0.42 -10.82 -24.84
C GLU A 18 -0.62 -12.18 -24.15
N ASN A 19 -0.43 -12.31 -22.82
CA ASN A 19 -0.57 -13.59 -22.12
C ASN A 19 -1.19 -13.44 -20.71
N PRO A 20 -2.48 -13.79 -20.52
CA PRO A 20 -3.18 -13.69 -19.23
C PRO A 20 -2.98 -14.95 -18.36
N THR A 21 -1.83 -15.62 -18.45
CA THR A 21 -1.57 -16.86 -17.71
C THR A 21 -1.13 -16.58 -16.28
N ARG A 22 -2.15 -16.22 -15.47
CA ARG A 22 -2.22 -16.05 -14.01
C ARG A 22 -2.48 -14.60 -13.63
N ALA A 23 -3.77 -14.29 -13.48
CA ALA A 23 -4.26 -13.06 -12.86
C ALA A 23 -3.61 -12.72 -11.50
N GLY A 24 -2.87 -13.64 -10.86
CA GLY A 24 -2.12 -13.39 -9.62
C GLY A 24 -0.71 -12.80 -9.79
N ASP A 25 -0.04 -12.95 -10.94
CA ASP A 25 1.37 -12.56 -11.09
C ASP A 25 1.54 -11.04 -11.25
N TRP A 26 0.48 -10.36 -11.68
CA TRP A 26 0.43 -8.92 -11.95
C TRP A 26 -0.22 -8.11 -10.83
N ASN A 27 -0.70 -8.74 -9.76
CA ASN A 27 -1.34 -8.03 -8.66
C ASN A 27 -0.29 -7.49 -7.68
N PRO A 28 -0.57 -6.33 -7.05
CA PRO A 28 0.18 -5.92 -5.87
C PRO A 28 0.12 -7.03 -4.82
N ARG A 29 1.17 -7.18 -4.01
CA ARG A 29 1.20 -8.15 -2.91
C ARG A 29 2.00 -7.62 -1.75
N PHE A 30 1.72 -8.11 -0.54
CA PHE A 30 2.61 -7.92 0.60
C PHE A 30 3.59 -9.08 0.67
N ILE A 31 4.87 -8.74 0.75
CA ILE A 31 6.00 -9.67 0.88
C ILE A 31 6.72 -9.43 2.21
N ASP A 32 7.73 -10.24 2.51
CA ASP A 32 8.62 -10.05 3.66
C ASP A 32 9.08 -8.59 3.79
N ASN A 33 9.08 -8.10 5.03
CA ASN A 33 9.63 -6.80 5.34
C ASN A 33 11.08 -6.69 4.81
N ALA A 34 11.51 -5.50 4.42
CA ALA A 34 12.90 -5.29 3.96
C ALA A 34 13.97 -5.68 4.99
N CYS A 35 13.61 -5.71 6.28
CA CYS A 35 14.48 -6.17 7.37
C CYS A 35 14.45 -7.69 7.59
N GLU A 36 13.60 -8.45 6.89
CA GLU A 36 13.40 -9.90 7.02
C GLU A 36 13.05 -10.35 8.45
N LYS A 37 12.49 -9.44 9.25
CA LYS A 37 12.05 -9.68 10.62
C LYS A 37 10.60 -9.28 10.82
N TYR A 38 9.96 -9.93 11.78
CA TYR A 38 8.71 -9.47 12.34
C TYR A 38 8.92 -8.13 13.06
N VAL A 39 8.04 -7.17 12.82
CA VAL A 39 8.07 -5.85 13.47
C VAL A 39 6.75 -5.62 14.19
N CYS A 40 6.85 -5.31 15.48
CA CYS A 40 5.78 -4.76 16.30
C CYS A 40 6.22 -3.40 16.79
N ASN A 41 5.60 -2.32 16.30
CA ASN A 41 6.02 -0.95 16.60
C ASN A 41 4.84 0.02 16.55
N PHE A 42 4.99 1.18 17.17
CA PHE A 42 4.07 2.30 17.01
C PHE A 42 4.68 3.28 16.00
N VAL A 43 3.97 3.53 14.90
CA VAL A 43 4.45 4.33 13.76
C VAL A 43 3.48 5.45 13.43
N THR A 44 3.95 6.47 12.72
CA THR A 44 3.10 7.56 12.23
C THR A 44 2.75 7.31 10.77
N VAL A 45 1.46 7.46 10.47
CA VAL A 45 0.96 7.46 9.09
C VAL A 45 0.25 8.76 8.78
N GLN A 46 0.33 9.19 7.53
CA GLN A 46 -0.44 10.29 6.96
C GLN A 46 -1.49 9.73 6.01
N ILE A 47 -2.70 10.29 6.07
CA ILE A 47 -3.79 9.99 5.15
C ILE A 47 -3.80 11.03 4.04
N GLN A 48 -3.61 10.58 2.80
CA GLN A 48 -3.69 11.38 1.59
C GLN A 48 -5.12 11.37 1.01
N GLU A 49 -5.40 12.36 0.17
CA GLU A 49 -6.67 12.44 -0.56
C GLU A 49 -6.86 11.21 -1.46
N SER A 50 -8.04 10.58 -1.40
CA SER A 50 -8.38 9.40 -2.19
C SER A 50 -9.88 9.20 -2.32
N ASN A 51 -10.27 8.22 -3.14
CA ASN A 51 -11.64 7.71 -3.26
C ASN A 51 -12.06 6.77 -2.11
N ALA A 52 -11.19 6.48 -1.13
CA ALA A 52 -11.46 5.49 -0.09
C ALA A 52 -12.62 5.88 0.82
N VAL A 53 -13.71 5.10 0.77
CA VAL A 53 -14.93 5.35 1.55
C VAL A 53 -14.65 5.35 3.06
N MET A 54 -13.77 4.45 3.52
CA MET A 54 -13.42 4.33 4.94
C MET A 54 -12.58 5.49 5.49
N LEU A 55 -11.92 6.29 4.63
CA LEU A 55 -11.03 7.38 5.03
C LEU A 55 -11.64 8.76 4.79
N LYS A 56 -12.96 8.81 4.51
CA LYS A 56 -13.65 10.06 4.18
C LYS A 56 -13.53 11.09 5.30
N GLY A 57 -13.06 12.28 4.96
CA GLY A 57 -12.88 13.39 5.90
C GLY A 57 -11.59 13.33 6.72
N MET A 58 -10.71 12.34 6.47
CA MET A 58 -9.45 12.19 7.19
C MET A 58 -8.23 12.69 6.40
N ALA A 59 -8.40 13.10 5.13
CA ALA A 59 -7.30 13.57 4.29
C ALA A 59 -6.54 14.74 4.94
N GLY A 60 -5.21 14.67 4.90
CA GLY A 60 -4.30 15.61 5.56
C GLY A 60 -4.01 15.30 7.03
N SER A 61 -4.70 14.32 7.63
CA SER A 61 -4.43 13.92 9.02
C SER A 61 -3.17 13.06 9.11
N SER A 62 -2.42 13.24 10.20
CA SER A 62 -1.36 12.34 10.61
C SER A 62 -1.69 11.74 11.96
N LEU A 63 -1.57 10.42 12.08
CA LEU A 63 -1.95 9.66 13.27
C LEU A 63 -0.91 8.60 13.60
N GLY A 64 -0.74 8.35 14.89
CA GLY A 64 0.00 7.20 15.38
C GLY A 64 -0.85 5.93 15.32
N VAL A 65 -0.27 4.83 14.86
CA VAL A 65 -0.95 3.54 14.67
C VAL A 65 0.00 2.39 14.97
N TRP A 66 -0.54 1.27 15.47
CA TRP A 66 0.26 0.07 15.72
C TRP A 66 0.47 -0.74 14.45
N VAL A 67 1.65 -1.33 14.30
CA VAL A 67 1.96 -2.34 13.28
C VAL A 67 2.42 -3.64 13.94
N ALA A 68 2.15 -4.78 13.30
CA ALA A 68 2.42 -6.10 13.85
C ALA A 68 2.57 -7.16 12.73
N HIS A 69 3.60 -7.07 11.89
CA HIS A 69 3.74 -7.93 10.70
C HIS A 69 5.19 -8.35 10.38
N GLY A 70 5.35 -9.54 9.79
CA GLY A 70 6.59 -10.01 9.14
C GLY A 70 6.58 -9.86 7.61
N GLU A 71 5.38 -9.88 7.02
CA GLU A 71 5.13 -9.77 5.58
C GLU A 71 4.27 -8.53 5.27
N GLY A 72 4.82 -7.32 5.48
CA GLY A 72 4.06 -6.07 5.29
C GLY A 72 4.51 -5.21 4.14
N ARG A 73 5.54 -5.60 3.39
CA ARG A 73 6.14 -4.74 2.36
C ARG A 73 5.31 -4.79 1.09
N ALA A 74 4.80 -3.63 0.65
CA ALA A 74 4.10 -3.53 -0.62
C ALA A 74 5.06 -3.82 -1.78
N TYR A 75 4.70 -4.77 -2.63
CA TYR A 75 5.47 -5.18 -3.79
C TYR A 75 4.59 -5.13 -5.04
N PHE A 76 5.14 -4.51 -6.08
CA PHE A 76 4.53 -4.38 -7.40
C PHE A 76 5.47 -5.08 -8.39
N SER A 77 4.95 -6.07 -9.13
CA SER A 77 5.77 -6.83 -10.08
C SER A 77 6.16 -6.04 -11.32
N ASP A 78 5.38 -5.00 -11.66
CA ASP A 78 5.66 -4.10 -12.78
C ASP A 78 5.64 -2.63 -12.29
N PRO A 79 6.65 -1.81 -12.65
CA PRO A 79 6.66 -0.38 -12.33
C PRO A 79 5.42 0.39 -12.84
N ARG A 80 4.82 -0.02 -13.96
CA ARG A 80 3.59 0.58 -14.51
C ARG A 80 2.42 0.46 -13.54
N LEU A 81 2.31 -0.69 -12.86
CA LEU A 81 1.26 -0.91 -11.86
C LEU A 81 1.43 0.01 -10.64
N LEU A 82 2.67 0.22 -10.19
CA LEU A 82 2.95 1.19 -9.13
C LEU A 82 2.57 2.59 -9.60
N GLN A 83 2.93 2.97 -10.83
CA GLN A 83 2.58 4.27 -11.38
C GLN A 83 1.06 4.46 -11.47
N ASP A 84 0.32 3.46 -11.95
CA ASP A 84 -1.15 3.48 -12.02
C ASP A 84 -1.77 3.69 -10.63
N VAL A 85 -1.23 3.02 -9.59
CA VAL A 85 -1.68 3.18 -8.20
C VAL A 85 -1.42 4.60 -7.68
N LEU A 86 -0.30 5.20 -8.04
CA LEU A 86 0.04 6.57 -7.64
C LEU A 86 -0.82 7.60 -8.37
N ASP A 87 -0.97 7.47 -9.68
CA ASP A 87 -1.71 8.40 -10.53
C ASP A 87 -3.21 8.42 -10.17
N ASN A 88 -3.77 7.24 -9.87
CA ASN A 88 -5.17 7.09 -9.46
C ASN A 88 -5.38 7.27 -7.95
N LYS A 89 -4.33 7.61 -7.18
CA LYS A 89 -4.37 7.83 -5.72
C LYS A 89 -4.94 6.63 -4.94
N LEU A 90 -4.64 5.42 -5.39
CA LEU A 90 -5.14 4.15 -4.84
C LEU A 90 -4.36 3.67 -3.63
N ALA A 91 -3.47 4.50 -3.09
CA ALA A 91 -2.69 4.19 -1.91
C ALA A 91 -2.76 5.39 -0.96
N PRO A 92 -3.84 5.55 -0.18
CA PRO A 92 -4.03 6.76 0.63
C PRO A 92 -3.20 6.81 1.91
N VAL A 93 -2.76 5.67 2.44
CA VAL A 93 -2.03 5.65 3.73
C VAL A 93 -0.54 5.52 3.49
N ARG A 94 0.21 6.45 4.08
CA ARG A 94 1.66 6.60 3.92
C ARG A 94 2.37 6.62 5.27
N TYR A 95 3.42 5.82 5.43
CA TYR A 95 4.36 5.99 6.54
C TYR A 95 5.10 7.31 6.41
N VAL A 96 5.24 8.03 7.51
CA VAL A 96 5.92 9.33 7.58
C VAL A 96 6.94 9.37 8.71
N ASN A 97 7.96 10.21 8.56
CA ASN A 97 8.93 10.50 9.61
C ASN A 97 8.37 11.53 10.63
N ASP A 98 9.19 11.89 11.62
CA ASP A 98 8.82 12.88 12.65
C ASP A 98 8.60 14.30 12.09
N ALA A 99 9.13 14.60 10.91
CA ALA A 99 8.87 15.85 10.18
C ALA A 99 7.58 15.79 9.34
N ASN A 100 6.83 14.68 9.43
CA ASN A 100 5.61 14.42 8.67
C ASN A 100 5.83 14.26 7.15
N GLU A 101 7.03 13.87 6.75
CA GLU A 101 7.41 13.62 5.37
C GLU A 101 7.31 12.12 5.07
N VAL A 102 6.76 11.78 3.90
CA VAL A 102 6.68 10.38 3.43
C VAL A 102 8.07 9.77 3.36
N THR A 103 8.21 8.56 3.91
CA THR A 103 9.53 7.92 4.02
C THR A 103 9.47 6.42 3.79
N GLU A 104 10.58 5.89 3.29
CA GLU A 104 10.86 4.45 3.19
C GLU A 104 11.89 4.01 4.25
N ALA A 105 12.43 4.96 5.01
CA ALA A 105 13.50 4.71 5.95
C ALA A 105 13.00 4.01 7.22
N TYR A 106 13.69 2.95 7.62
CA TYR A 106 13.53 2.34 8.93
C TYR A 106 14.04 3.30 10.03
N PRO A 107 13.40 3.41 11.20
CA PRO A 107 12.23 2.63 11.67
C PRO A 107 10.86 3.22 11.30
N PHE A 108 10.80 4.40 10.68
CA PHE A 108 9.55 5.11 10.39
C PHE A 108 8.66 4.35 9.38
N SER A 109 9.28 3.75 8.36
CA SER A 109 8.67 2.75 7.49
C SER A 109 9.16 1.35 7.91
N PRO A 110 8.37 0.58 8.68
CA PRO A 110 8.83 -0.65 9.31
C PRO A 110 9.04 -1.81 8.33
N ASN A 111 8.42 -1.75 7.14
CA ASN A 111 8.45 -2.80 6.13
C ASN A 111 9.28 -2.44 4.88
N GLY A 112 9.64 -1.16 4.67
CA GLY A 112 10.33 -0.72 3.46
C GLY A 112 9.46 -0.75 2.20
N SER A 113 8.15 -0.52 2.33
CA SER A 113 7.26 -0.32 1.18
C SER A 113 7.69 0.89 0.35
N PRO A 114 7.65 0.82 -0.99
CA PRO A 114 7.95 1.96 -1.86
C PRO A 114 6.97 3.10 -1.59
N HIS A 115 7.45 4.34 -1.70
CA HIS A 115 6.72 5.56 -1.38
C HIS A 115 6.04 5.51 0.01
N GLY A 116 6.55 4.74 0.97
CA GLY A 116 5.94 4.58 2.28
C GLY A 116 4.52 3.97 2.25
N ILE A 117 4.14 3.24 1.20
CA ILE A 117 2.78 2.67 1.07
C ILE A 117 2.46 1.72 2.24
N ALA A 118 1.42 2.07 3.03
CA ALA A 118 0.95 1.27 4.16
C ALA A 118 -0.40 0.58 3.89
N GLY A 119 -1.13 1.01 2.86
CA GLY A 119 -2.43 0.45 2.47
C GLY A 119 -2.80 0.81 1.03
N LEU A 120 -3.71 0.04 0.45
CA LEU A 120 -4.21 0.17 -0.92
C LEU A 120 -5.74 0.15 -0.92
N VAL A 121 -6.35 0.85 -1.88
CA VAL A 121 -7.80 0.93 -2.07
C VAL A 121 -8.16 0.56 -3.51
N SER A 122 -9.34 -0.02 -3.72
CA SER A 122 -9.90 -0.27 -5.05
C SER A 122 -10.30 1.02 -5.78
N ASP A 123 -10.41 0.93 -7.11
CA ASP A 123 -10.83 2.05 -7.97
C ASP A 123 -12.21 2.63 -7.62
N ASP A 124 -13.11 1.78 -7.10
CA ASP A 124 -14.43 2.20 -6.64
C ASP A 124 -14.45 2.71 -5.19
N GLY A 125 -13.30 2.65 -4.49
CA GLY A 125 -13.12 3.14 -3.13
C GLY A 125 -13.68 2.24 -2.04
N ARG A 126 -14.29 1.09 -2.38
CA ARG A 126 -15.08 0.27 -1.44
C ARG A 126 -14.28 -0.83 -0.76
N HIS A 127 -13.18 -1.27 -1.35
CA HIS A 127 -12.26 -2.23 -0.75
C HIS A 127 -10.99 -1.51 -0.33
N PHE A 128 -10.63 -1.65 0.94
CA PHE A 128 -9.44 -1.03 1.50
C PHE A 128 -8.66 -2.08 2.28
N CYS A 129 -7.39 -2.25 1.94
CA CYS A 129 -6.46 -3.09 2.68
C CYS A 129 -5.41 -2.23 3.39
N LEU A 130 -5.08 -2.60 4.62
CA LEU A 130 -4.18 -1.83 5.47
C LEU A 130 -3.29 -2.78 6.25
N MET A 131 -2.00 -2.46 6.35
CA MET A 131 -1.04 -3.20 7.18
C MET A 131 -1.02 -2.74 8.64
N PRO A 132 -1.10 -1.43 8.95
CA PRO A 132 -1.36 -0.97 10.30
C PRO A 132 -2.69 -1.44 10.89
N HIS A 133 -2.76 -1.53 12.21
CA HIS A 133 -3.94 -1.88 12.99
C HIS A 133 -4.54 -0.63 13.66
N PRO A 134 -5.61 -0.05 13.09
CA PRO A 134 -6.34 1.08 13.67
C PRO A 134 -7.14 0.71 14.92
#